data_AF-A0A1T5CT17-F1
#
_entry.id   AF-A0A1T5CT17-F1
#
_cell.length_a   1.000
_cell.length_b   1.000
_cell.length_c   1.000
_cell.angle_alpha   90.00
_cell.angle_beta   90.00
_cell.angle_gamma   90.00
#
_symmetry.space_group_name_H-M   'P 1'
#
loop_
_entity.id
_entity.type
_entity.pdbx_description
1 polymer ?
#
loop_
_entity_poly.entity_id
_entity_poly.type
_entity_poly.pdbx_seq_one_letter_code
_entity_poly.pdbx_strand_id
1 'polypeptide(L)'
;MKTGRTKFTESDKLSILREYYASGASLYSMSKKYGIERGTLRYWMNKYPMNSESLSLPSQTIEDVMARKKSNEPDEIAKLQARIKELEKALAFSE
;
A
#
# COMPACT_ATOMS: atom_id res chain seq x y z
N MET A 1 -37.60 -13.70 -23.49
CA MET A 1 -37.03 -12.82 -22.45
C MET A 1 -35.62 -12.43 -22.87
N LYS A 2 -35.37 -11.16 -23.17
CA LYS A 2 -34.03 -10.69 -23.60
C LYS A 2 -33.28 -10.25 -22.34
N THR A 3 -32.42 -11.11 -21.79
CA THR A 3 -31.52 -10.72 -20.70
C THR A 3 -30.52 -9.72 -21.27
N GLY A 4 -30.67 -8.46 -20.87
CA GLY A 4 -29.85 -7.35 -21.37
C GLY A 4 -28.36 -7.65 -21.13
N ARG A 5 -27.60 -7.74 -22.22
CA ARG A 5 -26.16 -7.99 -22.21
C ARG A 5 -25.47 -7.00 -21.29
N THR A 6 -24.67 -7.50 -20.37
CA THR A 6 -23.79 -6.72 -19.50
C THR A 6 -22.96 -5.74 -20.35
N LYS A 7 -23.07 -4.43 -20.10
CA LYS A 7 -22.30 -3.38 -20.80
C LYS A 7 -20.77 -3.53 -20.67
N PHE A 8 -20.30 -4.29 -19.68
CA PHE A 8 -18.88 -4.47 -19.38
C PHE A 8 -18.52 -5.96 -19.36
N THR A 9 -17.49 -6.32 -20.13
CA THR A 9 -16.88 -7.65 -20.08
C THR A 9 -16.10 -7.82 -18.78
N GLU A 10 -15.65 -9.04 -18.48
CA GLU A 10 -14.81 -9.29 -17.32
C GLU A 10 -13.44 -8.60 -17.42
N SER A 11 -12.86 -8.54 -18.62
CA SER A 11 -11.62 -7.80 -18.88
C SER A 11 -11.79 -6.30 -18.63
N ASP A 12 -12.91 -5.71 -19.06
CA ASP A 12 -13.19 -4.28 -18.83
C ASP A 12 -13.26 -3.98 -17.33
N LYS A 13 -13.94 -4.84 -16.56
CA LYS A 13 -14.07 -4.68 -15.10
C LYS A 13 -12.70 -4.68 -14.42
N LEU A 14 -11.84 -5.62 -14.80
CA LEU A 14 -10.49 -5.73 -14.24
C LEU A 14 -9.62 -4.52 -14.62
N SER A 15 -9.70 -4.06 -15.86
CA SER A 15 -8.98 -2.86 -16.33
C SER A 15 -9.40 -1.61 -15.55
N ILE A 16 -10.71 -1.43 -15.33
CA ILE A 16 -11.27 -0.31 -14.57
C ILE A 16 -10.83 -0.37 -13.10
N LEU A 17 -10.86 -1.55 -12.47
CA LEU A 17 -10.39 -1.73 -11.10
C LEU A 17 -8.90 -1.43 -10.97
N ARG A 18 -8.06 -1.92 -11.89
CA ARG A 18 -6.62 -1.61 -11.92
C ARG A 18 -6.36 -0.11 -11.99
N GLU A 19 -7.08 0.59 -12.86
CA GLU A 19 -6.95 2.04 -12.97
C GLU A 19 -7.41 2.76 -11.70
N TYR A 20 -8.51 2.31 -11.08
CA TYR A 20 -8.98 2.87 -9.80
C TYR A 20 -7.88 2.78 -8.73
N TYR A 21 -7.24 1.62 -8.59
CA TYR A 21 -6.17 1.44 -7.60
C TYR A 21 -4.89 2.21 -7.96
N ALA A 22 -4.55 2.34 -9.25
CA ALA A 22 -3.35 3.06 -9.68
C ALA A 22 -3.49 4.59 -9.63
N SER A 23 -4.69 5.12 -9.88
CA SER A 23 -4.94 6.56 -9.97
C SER A 23 -5.15 7.24 -8.63
N GLY A 24 -5.49 6.49 -7.57
CA GLY A 24 -5.92 7.08 -6.28
C GLY A 24 -7.23 7.87 -6.38
N ALA A 25 -7.97 7.73 -7.49
CA ALA A 25 -9.19 8.48 -7.74
C ALA A 25 -10.33 8.03 -6.80
N SER A 26 -11.25 8.94 -6.50
CA SER A 26 -12.45 8.59 -5.73
C SER A 26 -13.40 7.65 -6.51
N LEU A 27 -14.24 6.90 -5.79
CA LEU A 27 -15.31 6.11 -6.42
C LEU A 27 -16.26 6.98 -7.25
N TYR A 28 -16.47 8.24 -6.86
CA TYR A 28 -17.32 9.17 -7.60
C TYR A 28 -16.70 9.57 -8.94
N SER A 29 -15.42 9.89 -8.97
CA SER A 29 -14.71 10.20 -10.22
C SER A 29 -14.68 9.02 -11.18
N MET A 30 -14.49 7.80 -10.68
CA MET A 30 -14.50 6.61 -11.53
C MET A 30 -15.89 6.25 -12.05
N SER A 31 -16.90 6.38 -11.20
CA SER A 31 -18.30 6.24 -11.56
C SER A 31 -18.69 7.20 -12.69
N LYS A 32 -18.29 8.48 -12.59
CA LYS A 32 -18.55 9.49 -13.62
C LYS A 32 -17.77 9.22 -14.91
N LYS A 33 -16.51 8.82 -14.81
CA LYS A 33 -15.63 8.54 -15.97
C LYS A 33 -16.17 7.40 -16.84
N TYR A 34 -16.61 6.31 -16.20
CA TYR A 34 -17.04 5.11 -16.90
C TYR A 34 -18.56 4.96 -17.02
N GLY A 35 -19.34 5.89 -16.47
CA GLY A 35 -20.81 5.80 -16.44
C GLY A 35 -21.31 4.59 -15.65
N ILE A 36 -20.57 4.19 -14.61
CA ILE A 36 -20.85 3.02 -13.77
C ILE A 36 -21.42 3.51 -12.45
N GLU A 37 -22.43 2.83 -11.92
CA GLU A 37 -22.93 3.14 -10.59
C GLU A 37 -21.90 2.79 -9.51
N ARG A 38 -21.74 3.65 -8.49
CA ARG A 38 -20.81 3.41 -7.37
C ARG A 38 -21.04 2.06 -6.68
N GLY A 39 -22.30 1.63 -6.55
CA GLY A 39 -22.65 0.32 -5.99
C GLY A 39 -22.12 -0.84 -6.83
N THR A 40 -22.17 -0.72 -8.16
CA THR A 40 -21.60 -1.71 -9.10
C THR A 40 -20.09 -1.79 -8.99
N LEU A 41 -19.40 -0.64 -8.89
CA LEU A 41 -17.94 -0.62 -8.72
C LEU A 41 -17.52 -1.26 -7.39
N ARG A 42 -18.25 -0.98 -6.31
CA ARG A 42 -18.03 -1.62 -5.00
C ARG A 42 -18.29 -3.13 -5.05
N TYR A 43 -19.34 -3.56 -5.76
CA TYR A 43 -19.59 -4.98 -5.99
C TYR A 43 -18.42 -5.65 -6.73
N TRP A 44 -17.85 -5.01 -7.75
CA TRP A 44 -16.67 -5.55 -8.45
C TRP A 44 -15.44 -5.60 -7.55
N MET A 45 -15.20 -4.60 -6.70
CA MET A 45 -14.11 -4.64 -5.72
C MET A 45 -14.23 -5.82 -4.76
N ASN A 46 -15.45 -6.13 -4.31
CA ASN A 46 -15.68 -7.29 -3.44
C ASN A 46 -15.58 -8.62 -4.20
N LYS A 47 -15.96 -8.65 -5.47
CA LYS A 47 -15.90 -9.85 -6.32
C LYS A 47 -14.48 -10.18 -6.76
N TYR A 48 -13.67 -9.15 -7.00
CA TYR A 48 -12.26 -9.26 -7.38
C TYR A 48 -11.42 -8.63 -6.28
N PRO A 49 -11.36 -9.24 -5.08
CA PRO A 49 -10.53 -8.73 -4.01
C PRO A 49 -9.08 -8.74 -4.52
N MET A 50 -8.44 -7.57 -4.49
CA MET A 50 -6.99 -7.51 -4.46
C MET A 50 -6.60 -8.12 -3.12
N ASN A 51 -6.47 -9.45 -3.05
CA ASN A 51 -6.07 -10.14 -1.83
C ASN A 51 -4.76 -9.49 -1.38
N SER A 52 -4.79 -8.76 -0.28
CA SER A 52 -3.61 -8.16 0.31
C SER A 52 -2.56 -9.23 0.62
N GLU A 53 -3.00 -10.47 0.88
CA GLU A 53 -2.11 -11.62 1.01
C GLU A 53 -1.43 -12.02 -0.31
N SER A 54 -2.08 -11.88 -1.45
CA SER A 54 -1.46 -12.13 -2.76
C SER A 54 -0.47 -11.03 -3.18
N LEU A 55 -0.58 -9.85 -2.55
CA LEU A 55 0.34 -8.73 -2.75
C LEU A 55 1.40 -8.65 -1.63
N SER A 56 1.27 -9.49 -0.60
CA SER A 56 2.30 -9.63 0.42
C SER A 56 3.53 -10.29 -0.18
N LEU A 57 4.70 -9.78 0.17
CA LEU A 57 5.94 -10.48 -0.12
C LEU A 57 5.90 -11.87 0.54
N PRO A 58 6.54 -12.89 -0.05
CA PRO A 58 6.71 -14.19 0.60
C PRO A 58 7.19 -14.04 2.06
N SER A 59 6.70 -14.90 2.97
CA SER A 59 7.08 -14.84 4.40
C SER A 59 8.60 -14.78 4.58
N GLN A 60 9.32 -15.59 3.82
CA GLN A 60 10.79 -15.62 3.82
C GLN A 60 11.41 -14.24 3.53
N THR A 61 10.93 -13.54 2.49
CA THR A 61 11.44 -12.20 2.16
C THR A 61 11.13 -11.16 3.24
N ILE A 62 9.98 -11.27 3.92
CA ILE A 62 9.65 -10.38 5.04
C ILE A 62 10.57 -10.67 6.22
N GLU A 63 10.77 -11.94 6.56
CA GLU A 63 11.66 -12.40 7.63
C GLU A 63 13.11 -11.97 7.37
N ASP A 64 13.61 -12.13 6.13
CA ASP A 64 14.97 -11.73 5.75
C ASP A 64 15.20 -10.22 5.86
N VAL A 65 14.19 -9.41 5.49
CA VAL A 65 14.26 -7.95 5.62
C VAL A 65 14.23 -7.53 7.10
N MET A 66 13.36 -8.16 7.89
CA MET A 66 13.25 -7.91 9.34
C MET A 66 14.53 -8.32 10.08
N ALA A 67 15.13 -9.45 9.71
CA ALA A 67 16.41 -9.92 10.25
C ALA A 67 17.55 -8.94 9.93
N ARG A 68 17.62 -8.46 8.69
CA ARG A 68 18.60 -7.42 8.28
C ARG A 68 18.42 -6.10 9.03
N LYS A 69 17.17 -5.70 9.29
CA LYS A 69 16.90 -4.49 10.08
C LYS A 69 17.37 -4.68 11.52
N LYS A 70 17.07 -5.82 12.13
CA LYS A 70 17.47 -6.17 13.50
C LYS A 70 18.99 -6.30 13.66
N SER A 71 19.71 -6.76 12.62
CA SER A 71 21.18 -6.82 12.66
C SER A 71 21.84 -5.44 12.64
N ASN A 72 21.20 -4.45 12.00
CA ASN A 72 21.73 -3.09 11.89
C ASN A 72 21.30 -2.20 13.06
N GLU A 73 20.23 -2.54 13.76
CA GLU A 73 19.71 -1.85 14.94
C GLU A 73 20.74 -1.62 16.07
N PRO A 74 21.57 -2.62 16.49
CA PRO A 74 22.60 -2.38 17.51
C PRO A 74 23.65 -1.35 17.09
N ASP A 75 24.04 -1.33 15.80
CA ASP A 75 25.01 -0.37 15.28
C ASP A 75 24.45 1.06 15.29
N GLU A 76 23.18 1.22 14.93
CA GLU A 76 22.50 2.51 14.97
C GLU A 76 22.32 3.00 16.43
N ILE A 77 21.99 2.12 17.37
CA ILE A 77 21.91 2.46 18.80
C ILE A 77 23.27 2.97 19.30
N ALA A 78 24.36 2.28 18.96
CA ALA A 78 25.70 2.69 19.37
C ALA A 78 26.10 4.07 18.81
N LYS A 79 25.80 4.33 17.53
CA LYS A 79 26.03 5.65 16.90
C LYS A 79 25.23 6.75 17.58
N LEU A 80 23.94 6.51 17.86
CA LEU A 80 23.09 7.48 18.53
C LEU A 80 23.58 7.77 19.96
N GLN A 81 23.99 6.75 20.71
CA GLN A 81 24.56 6.93 22.05
C GLN A 81 25.87 7.74 22.02
N ALA A 82 26.74 7.49 21.05
CA ALA A 82 27.97 8.26 20.87
C ALA A 82 27.67 9.74 20.59
N ARG A 83 26.68 10.02 19.73
CA ARG A 83 26.26 11.38 19.42
C ARG A 83 25.62 12.08 20.63
N ILE A 84 24.79 11.38 21.41
CA ILE A 84 24.22 11.93 22.65
C ILE A 84 25.34 12.34 23.61
N LYS A 85 26.34 11.47 23.83
CA LYS A 85 27.47 11.77 24.72
C LYS A 85 28.32 12.96 24.25
N GLU A 86 28.49 13.11 22.94
CA GLU A 86 29.20 14.26 22.36
C GLU A 86 28.40 15.55 22.58
N LEU A 87 27.09 15.52 22.32
CA LEU A 87 26.20 16.66 22.53
C LEU A 87 26.15 17.08 24.00
N GLU A 88 26.08 16.13 24.93
CA GLU A 88 26.14 16.38 26.38
C GLU A 88 27.44 17.07 26.78
N LYS A 89 28.59 16.63 26.25
CA LYS A 89 29.87 17.29 26.50
C LYS A 89 29.88 18.71 25.95
N ALA A 90 29.43 18.92 24.73
CA ALA A 90 29.39 20.25 24.12
C ALA A 90 28.49 21.21 24.92
N LEU A 91 27.38 20.71 25.46
CA LEU A 91 26.51 21.49 26.34
C LEU A 91 27.21 21.88 27.65
N ALA A 92 27.95 20.95 28.26
CA ALA A 92 28.66 21.18 29.52
C ALA A 92 29.83 22.18 29.40
N PHE A 93 30.36 22.40 28.20
CA PHE A 93 31.37 23.43 27.92
C PHE A 93 30.77 24.79 27.52
N SER A 94 29.44 24.89 27.42
CA SER A 94 28.71 26.11 27.04
C SER A 94 28.11 26.86 28.25
N GLU A 95 28.30 26.37 29.47
CA GLU A 95 28.04 27.07 30.75
C GLU A 95 29.35 27.58 31.37
#